data_AF-A0A856MMB4-F1
#
_entry.id   AF-A0A856MMB4-F1
#
_cell.length_a   1.000
_cell.length_b   1.000
_cell.length_c   1.000
_cell.angle_alpha   90.00
_cell.angle_beta   90.00
_cell.angle_gamma   90.00
#
_symmetry.space_group_name_H-M   'P 1'
#
loop_
_entity.id
_entity.type
_entity.pdbx_description
1 polymer ?
#
loop_
_entity_poly.entity_id
_entity_poly.type
_entity_poly.pdbx_seq_one_letter_code
_entity_poly.pdbx_strand_id
1 'polypeptide(L)'
;MKLNNVIKRLSTVGRFLATTVFCVSAIAFVWQGAFFSNTAAMANPATNLIATADQVKDKTSEDAGRAKGFIEDTKDKVKETANKNAERVDQATDNGSILERKAKTDAKTIEKRADEDAARTKEAVDNTKNVIERTVDSIKDAFN
;
A
#
# COMPACT_ATOMS: atom_id res chain seq x y z
N MET A 1 5.19 24.40 -37.83
CA MET A 1 4.75 23.00 -37.55
C MET A 1 5.17 22.49 -36.15
N LYS A 2 5.05 23.26 -35.05
CA LYS A 2 5.52 22.83 -33.70
C LYS A 2 4.42 22.67 -32.64
N LEU A 3 3.21 23.18 -32.86
CA LEU A 3 2.08 23.04 -31.92
C LEU A 3 1.39 21.67 -31.96
N ASN A 4 1.49 20.93 -33.07
CA ASN A 4 0.74 19.68 -33.26
C ASN A 4 1.22 18.52 -32.36
N ASN A 5 2.48 18.54 -31.93
CA ASN A 5 3.05 17.48 -31.09
C ASN A 5 2.68 17.64 -29.61
N VAL A 6 2.50 18.87 -29.14
CA VAL A 6 2.10 19.16 -27.75
C VAL A 6 0.63 18.78 -27.54
N ILE A 7 -0.23 19.11 -28.50
CA ILE A 7 -1.65 18.74 -28.48
C ILE A 7 -1.84 17.21 -28.55
N LYS A 8 -1.05 16.51 -29.38
CA LYS A 8 -1.06 15.03 -29.41
C LYS A 8 -0.63 14.43 -28.07
N ARG A 9 0.41 14.95 -27.43
CA ARG A 9 0.85 14.45 -26.10
C ARG A 9 -0.16 14.75 -25.01
N LEU A 10 -0.81 15.91 -25.02
CA LEU A 10 -1.89 16.23 -24.08
C LEU A 10 -3.09 15.28 -24.27
N SER A 11 -3.43 14.97 -25.51
CA SER A 11 -4.51 14.01 -25.83
C SER A 11 -4.18 12.59 -25.35
N THR A 12 -2.93 12.13 -25.55
CA THR A 12 -2.47 10.82 -25.05
C THR A 12 -2.48 10.74 -23.53
N VAL A 13 -2.06 11.81 -22.84
CA VAL A 13 -2.07 11.89 -21.37
C VAL A 13 -3.50 11.95 -20.83
N GLY A 14 -4.38 12.73 -21.47
CA GLY A 14 -5.80 12.79 -21.12
C GLY A 14 -6.51 11.45 -21.30
N ARG A 15 -6.18 10.70 -22.36
CA ARG A 15 -6.73 9.36 -22.59
C ARG A 15 -6.23 8.36 -21.54
N PHE A 16 -4.97 8.45 -21.13
CA PHE A 16 -4.42 7.60 -20.07
C PHE A 16 -5.09 7.90 -18.71
N LEU A 17 -5.24 9.19 -18.35
CA LEU A 17 -5.95 9.60 -17.13
C LEU A 17 -7.40 9.15 -17.13
N ALA A 18 -8.11 9.26 -18.25
CA ALA A 18 -9.49 8.79 -18.37
C ALA A 18 -9.59 7.27 -18.18
N THR A 19 -8.66 6.49 -18.76
CA THR A 19 -8.61 5.04 -18.56
C THR A 19 -8.29 4.67 -17.11
N THR A 20 -7.33 5.36 -16.46
CA THR A 20 -7.03 5.11 -15.04
C THR A 20 -8.21 5.43 -14.14
N VAL A 21 -8.88 6.58 -14.34
CA VAL A 21 -10.06 6.96 -13.55
C VAL A 21 -11.22 5.98 -13.79
N PHE A 22 -11.40 5.49 -15.02
CA PHE A 22 -12.41 4.48 -15.33
C PHE A 22 -12.11 3.13 -14.66
N CYS A 23 -10.85 2.66 -14.68
CA CYS A 23 -10.45 1.42 -14.02
C CYS A 23 -10.57 1.52 -12.49
N VAL A 24 -10.16 2.63 -11.88
CA VAL A 24 -10.32 2.87 -10.45
C VAL A 24 -11.80 2.95 -10.07
N SER A 25 -12.63 3.61 -10.89
CA SER A 25 -14.08 3.66 -10.71
C SER A 25 -14.73 2.28 -10.84
N ALA A 26 -14.31 1.46 -11.81
CA ALA A 26 -14.84 0.11 -11.99
C ALA A 26 -14.53 -0.79 -10.78
N ILE A 27 -13.33 -0.66 -10.20
CA ILE A 27 -12.95 -1.38 -8.97
C ILE A 27 -13.81 -0.91 -7.78
N ALA A 28 -14.06 0.40 -7.67
CA ALA A 28 -14.93 0.96 -6.64
C ALA A 28 -16.41 0.54 -6.81
N PHE A 29 -16.92 0.49 -8.04
CA PHE A 29 -18.31 0.07 -8.33
C PHE A 29 -18.53 -1.44 -8.25
N VAL A 30 -17.53 -2.28 -8.53
CA VAL A 30 -17.61 -3.73 -8.28
C VAL A 30 -17.68 -4.01 -6.78
N TRP A 31 -17.02 -3.21 -5.95
CA TRP A 31 -17.20 -3.26 -4.50
C TRP A 31 -18.62 -2.83 -4.10
N GLN A 32 -19.18 -1.76 -4.68
CA GLN A 32 -20.56 -1.33 -4.36
C GLN A 32 -21.66 -2.27 -4.91
N GLY A 33 -21.44 -2.90 -6.07
CA GLY A 33 -22.46 -3.71 -6.77
C GLY A 33 -22.75 -5.08 -6.14
N ALA A 34 -21.81 -5.62 -5.35
CA ALA A 34 -21.99 -6.88 -4.64
C ALA A 34 -22.82 -6.76 -3.34
N PHE A 35 -23.20 -5.54 -2.92
CA PHE A 35 -23.91 -5.30 -1.66
C PHE A 35 -25.42 -5.00 -1.81
N PHE A 36 -25.94 -4.84 -3.04
CA PHE A 36 -27.35 -4.44 -3.24
C PHE A 36 -28.36 -5.59 -3.39
N SER A 37 -27.94 -6.86 -3.35
CA SER A 37 -28.82 -8.01 -3.62
C SER A 37 -29.35 -8.77 -2.40
N ASN A 38 -29.15 -8.28 -1.16
CA ASN A 38 -29.60 -8.95 0.06
C ASN A 38 -30.53 -8.10 0.96
N THR A 39 -31.48 -7.38 0.35
CA THR A 39 -32.47 -6.52 1.06
C THR A 39 -33.70 -7.29 1.60
N ALA A 40 -33.68 -8.62 1.68
CA ALA A 40 -34.90 -9.41 1.96
C ALA A 40 -35.10 -9.89 3.41
N ALA A 41 -34.25 -9.51 4.37
CA ALA A 41 -34.46 -9.88 5.78
C ALA A 41 -34.08 -8.74 6.73
N MET A 42 -34.95 -7.72 6.83
CA MET A 42 -34.77 -6.63 7.80
C MET A 42 -35.18 -7.09 9.21
N ALA A 43 -34.30 -7.83 9.87
CA ALA A 43 -34.22 -7.81 11.33
C ALA A 43 -33.52 -6.50 11.75
N ASN A 44 -33.99 -5.91 12.87
CA ASN A 44 -33.64 -4.58 13.39
C ASN A 44 -32.34 -3.97 12.82
N PRO A 45 -32.44 -2.91 12.00
CA PRO A 45 -31.30 -2.35 11.25
C PRO A 45 -30.15 -1.91 12.15
N ALA A 46 -30.42 -1.47 13.39
CA ALA A 46 -29.39 -1.08 14.33
C ALA A 46 -28.49 -2.25 14.76
N THR A 47 -29.07 -3.41 15.11
CA THR A 47 -28.30 -4.60 15.51
C THR A 47 -27.46 -5.19 14.38
N ASN A 48 -27.98 -5.20 13.15
CA ASN A 48 -27.22 -5.66 11.99
C ASN A 48 -26.09 -4.68 11.63
N LEU A 49 -26.32 -3.37 11.74
CA LEU A 49 -25.30 -2.36 11.44
C LEU A 49 -24.15 -2.40 12.45
N ILE A 50 -24.44 -2.57 13.75
CA ILE A 50 -23.43 -2.68 14.81
C ILE A 50 -22.54 -3.92 14.59
N ALA A 51 -23.15 -5.09 14.31
CA ALA A 51 -22.39 -6.31 14.03
C ALA A 51 -21.51 -6.17 12.77
N THR A 52 -22.02 -5.48 11.74
CA THR A 52 -21.27 -5.25 10.49
C THR A 52 -20.12 -4.26 10.72
N ALA A 53 -20.33 -3.21 11.51
CA ALA A 53 -19.31 -2.21 11.87
C ALA A 53 -18.14 -2.86 12.62
N ASP A 54 -18.43 -3.67 13.64
CA ASP A 54 -17.39 -4.35 14.42
C ASP A 54 -16.61 -5.36 13.54
N GLN A 55 -17.28 -6.09 12.64
CA GLN A 55 -16.63 -6.98 11.68
C GLN A 55 -15.71 -6.24 10.69
N VAL A 56 -16.09 -5.04 10.22
CA VAL A 56 -15.25 -4.21 9.35
C VAL A 56 -14.00 -3.74 10.08
N LYS A 57 -14.12 -3.34 11.36
CA LYS A 57 -12.97 -2.95 12.18
C LYS A 57 -11.99 -4.10 12.42
N ASP A 58 -12.51 -5.28 12.73
CA ASP A 58 -11.70 -6.48 12.93
C ASP A 58 -10.92 -6.84 11.67
N LYS A 59 -11.60 -6.87 10.52
CA LYS A 59 -10.95 -7.14 9.23
C LYS A 59 -9.91 -6.08 8.87
N THR A 60 -10.22 -4.80 9.11
CA THR A 60 -9.28 -3.70 8.88
C THR A 60 -8.04 -3.85 9.75
N SER A 61 -8.20 -4.22 11.02
CA SER A 61 -7.09 -4.52 11.93
C SER A 61 -6.27 -5.72 11.47
N GLU A 62 -6.91 -6.80 11.03
CA GLU A 62 -6.24 -8.01 10.53
C GLU A 62 -5.43 -7.70 9.26
N ASP A 63 -6.03 -7.01 8.29
CA ASP A 63 -5.40 -6.68 7.03
C ASP A 63 -4.27 -5.63 7.21
N ALA A 64 -4.44 -4.67 8.11
CA ALA A 64 -3.36 -3.77 8.51
C ALA A 64 -2.19 -4.53 9.15
N GLY A 65 -2.48 -5.52 10.01
CA GLY A 65 -1.47 -6.41 10.58
C GLY A 65 -0.71 -7.20 9.51
N ARG A 66 -1.43 -7.81 8.56
CA ARG A 66 -0.84 -8.52 7.42
C ARG A 66 0.03 -7.62 6.55
N ALA A 67 -0.43 -6.41 6.24
CA ALA A 67 0.34 -5.45 5.46
C ALA A 67 1.65 -5.06 6.16
N LYS A 68 1.61 -4.82 7.49
CA LYS A 68 2.82 -4.55 8.28
C LYS A 68 3.80 -5.72 8.30
N GLY A 69 3.29 -6.96 8.35
CA GLY A 69 4.11 -8.17 8.24
C GLY A 69 4.82 -8.24 6.88
N PHE A 70 4.10 -8.03 5.78
CA PHE A 70 4.67 -7.99 4.44
C PHE A 70 5.75 -6.90 4.28
N ILE A 71 5.52 -5.71 4.87
CA ILE A 71 6.52 -4.62 4.87
C ILE A 71 7.78 -5.05 5.61
N GLU A 72 7.66 -5.74 6.74
CA GLU A 72 8.80 -6.25 7.52
C GLU A 72 9.58 -7.32 6.74
N ASP A 73 8.88 -8.29 6.13
CA ASP A 73 9.51 -9.31 5.31
C ASP A 73 10.26 -8.70 4.10
N THR A 74 9.66 -7.68 3.50
CA THR A 74 10.26 -6.97 2.36
C THR A 74 11.50 -6.22 2.80
N LYS A 75 11.44 -5.52 3.93
CA LYS A 75 12.58 -4.83 4.54
C LYS A 75 13.74 -5.81 4.76
N ASP A 76 13.47 -6.95 5.38
CA ASP A 76 14.49 -7.95 5.68
C ASP A 76 15.10 -8.55 4.42
N LYS A 77 14.28 -8.85 3.39
CA LYS A 77 14.78 -9.32 2.08
C LYS A 77 15.65 -8.30 1.37
N VAL A 78 15.31 -7.01 1.46
CA VAL A 78 16.10 -5.92 0.88
C VAL A 78 17.47 -5.83 1.56
N LYS A 79 17.49 -5.90 2.90
CA LYS A 79 18.72 -5.92 3.69
C LYS A 79 19.60 -7.12 3.34
N GLU A 80 19.00 -8.32 3.32
CA GLU A 80 19.70 -9.55 2.96
C GLU A 80 20.29 -9.47 1.56
N THR A 81 19.54 -8.97 0.59
CA THR A 81 20.00 -8.82 -0.80
C THR A 81 21.15 -7.82 -0.90
N ALA A 82 21.08 -6.70 -0.17
CA ALA A 82 22.14 -5.70 -0.14
C ALA A 82 23.45 -6.28 0.44
N ASN A 83 23.36 -7.03 1.53
CA ASN A 83 24.50 -7.70 2.15
C ASN A 83 25.09 -8.78 1.24
N LYS A 84 24.25 -9.63 0.62
CA LYS A 84 24.71 -10.63 -0.36
C LYS A 84 25.42 -10.01 -1.55
N ASN A 85 24.94 -8.86 -2.04
CA ASN A 85 25.60 -8.16 -3.14
C ASN A 85 26.96 -7.59 -2.69
N ALA A 86 27.05 -7.04 -1.48
CA ALA A 86 28.33 -6.60 -0.94
C ALA A 86 29.32 -7.74 -0.76
N GLU A 87 28.89 -8.90 -0.25
CA GLU A 87 29.71 -10.11 -0.11
C GLU A 87 30.17 -10.66 -1.46
N ARG A 88 29.31 -10.66 -2.49
CA ARG A 88 29.70 -11.08 -3.84
C ARG A 88 30.76 -10.17 -4.44
N VAL A 89 30.66 -8.86 -4.20
CA VAL A 89 31.69 -7.90 -4.64
C VAL A 89 32.98 -8.15 -3.85
N ASP A 90 32.90 -8.37 -2.55
CA ASP A 90 34.05 -8.71 -1.69
C ASP A 90 34.79 -9.96 -2.19
N GLN A 91 34.06 -11.01 -2.57
CA GLN A 91 34.65 -12.23 -3.13
C GLN A 91 35.22 -12.07 -4.55
N ALA A 92 34.67 -11.15 -5.35
CA ALA A 92 35.06 -10.94 -6.74
C ALA A 92 36.17 -9.90 -6.92
N THR A 93 36.61 -9.24 -5.85
CA THR A 93 37.64 -8.19 -5.90
C THR A 93 38.77 -8.48 -4.92
N ASP A 94 39.97 -7.99 -5.22
CA ASP A 94 41.08 -8.09 -4.29
C ASP A 94 40.79 -7.30 -2.99
N ASN A 95 41.13 -7.90 -1.85
CA ASN A 95 40.92 -7.33 -0.51
C ASN A 95 41.38 -5.87 -0.41
N GLY A 96 40.46 -4.96 -0.08
CA GLY A 96 40.70 -3.54 0.12
C GLY A 96 40.44 -2.66 -1.11
N SER A 97 39.87 -3.20 -2.19
CA SER A 97 39.54 -2.43 -3.38
C SER A 97 38.49 -1.33 -3.12
N ILE A 98 38.49 -0.29 -3.97
CA ILE A 98 37.51 0.80 -3.91
C ILE A 98 36.08 0.28 -4.10
N LEU A 99 35.92 -0.76 -4.93
CA LEU A 99 34.63 -1.39 -5.23
C LEU A 99 34.05 -2.12 -4.02
N GLU A 100 34.89 -2.87 -3.29
CA GLU A 100 34.50 -3.53 -2.04
C GLU A 100 34.02 -2.53 -0.98
N ARG A 101 34.81 -1.47 -0.75
CA ARG A 101 34.44 -0.41 0.20
C ARG A 101 33.14 0.28 -0.18
N LYS A 102 32.95 0.55 -1.47
CA LYS A 102 31.71 1.13 -1.99
C LYS A 102 30.53 0.19 -1.77
N ALA A 103 30.66 -1.10 -2.09
CA ALA A 103 29.59 -2.07 -1.92
C ALA A 103 29.17 -2.21 -0.45
N LYS A 104 30.12 -2.24 0.49
CA LYS A 104 29.85 -2.24 1.95
C LYS A 104 29.13 -0.96 2.40
N THR A 105 29.52 0.19 1.86
CA THR A 105 28.87 1.49 2.16
C THR A 105 27.45 1.55 1.62
N ASP A 106 27.26 1.08 0.38
CA ASP A 106 25.95 1.01 -0.27
C ASP A 106 25.03 0.06 0.50
N ALA A 107 25.52 -1.11 0.92
CA ALA A 107 24.74 -2.06 1.73
C ALA A 107 24.24 -1.45 3.03
N LYS A 108 25.12 -0.77 3.79
CA LYS A 108 24.72 -0.05 5.02
C LYS A 108 23.70 1.06 4.75
N THR A 109 23.86 1.77 3.64
CA THR A 109 22.92 2.83 3.25
C THR A 109 21.55 2.24 2.91
N ILE A 110 21.52 1.13 2.16
CA ILE A 110 20.29 0.43 1.83
C ILE A 110 19.62 -0.11 3.10
N GLU A 111 20.40 -0.67 4.03
CA GLU A 111 19.88 -1.17 5.30
C GLU A 111 19.17 -0.07 6.09
N LYS A 112 19.84 1.08 6.25
CA LYS A 112 19.27 2.24 6.93
C LYS A 112 17.97 2.73 6.26
N ARG A 113 17.99 2.86 4.92
CA ARG A 113 16.80 3.31 4.18
C ARG A 113 15.67 2.29 4.23
N ALA A 114 15.98 0.99 4.23
CA ALA A 114 14.97 -0.05 4.37
C ALA A 114 14.24 0.07 5.71
N ASP A 115 14.96 0.31 6.82
CA ASP A 115 14.34 0.54 8.13
C ASP A 115 13.48 1.80 8.15
N GLU A 116 14.00 2.92 7.65
CA GLU A 116 13.27 4.19 7.59
C GLU A 116 12.01 4.08 6.73
N ASP A 117 12.13 3.49 5.54
CA ASP A 117 11.03 3.34 4.59
C ASP A 117 9.97 2.36 5.13
N ALA A 118 10.39 1.26 5.77
CA ALA A 118 9.49 0.34 6.42
C ALA A 118 8.72 1.00 7.56
N ALA A 119 9.40 1.78 8.41
CA ALA A 119 8.76 2.52 9.51
C ALA A 119 7.71 3.51 8.98
N ARG A 120 8.08 4.35 8.00
CA ARG A 120 7.15 5.32 7.38
C ARG A 120 5.95 4.63 6.73
N THR A 121 6.16 3.48 6.08
CA THR A 121 5.08 2.75 5.41
C THR A 121 4.14 2.09 6.44
N LYS A 122 4.69 1.54 7.53
CA LYS A 122 3.87 0.99 8.63
C LYS A 122 3.02 2.08 9.30
N GLU A 123 3.56 3.29 9.45
CA GLU A 123 2.82 4.45 9.96
C GLU A 123 1.67 4.85 9.02
N ALA A 124 1.90 4.84 7.70
CA ALA A 124 0.85 5.10 6.73
C ALA A 124 -0.28 4.05 6.78
N VAL A 125 0.07 2.78 7.03
CA VAL A 125 -0.91 1.70 7.27
C VAL A 125 -1.74 1.98 8.52
N ASP A 126 -1.12 2.39 9.63
CA ASP A 126 -1.83 2.74 10.87
C ASP A 126 -2.76 3.94 10.70
N ASN A 127 -2.30 4.98 10.02
CA ASN A 127 -3.12 6.15 9.75
C ASN A 127 -4.34 5.79 8.91
N THR A 128 -4.17 4.93 7.90
CA THR A 128 -5.28 4.45 7.07
C THR A 128 -6.27 3.62 7.88
N LYS A 129 -5.77 2.69 8.71
CA LYS A 129 -6.60 1.91 9.65
C LYS A 129 -7.44 2.84 10.52
N ASN A 130 -6.81 3.82 11.16
CA ASN A 130 -7.49 4.74 12.08
C ASN A 130 -8.58 5.57 11.38
N VAL A 131 -8.36 6.00 10.13
CA VAL A 131 -9.37 6.72 9.34
C VAL A 131 -10.57 5.82 9.03
N ILE A 132 -10.33 4.57 8.66
CA ILE A 132 -11.40 3.60 8.39
C ILE A 132 -12.21 3.35 9.67
N GLU A 133 -11.55 3.06 10.79
CA GLU A 133 -12.22 2.81 12.07
C GLU A 133 -13.07 4.00 12.51
N ARG A 134 -12.56 5.24 12.40
CA ARG A 134 -13.31 6.47 12.69
C ARG A 134 -14.53 6.66 11.77
N THR A 135 -14.39 6.31 10.50
CA THR A 135 -15.48 6.40 9.53
C THR A 135 -16.58 5.41 9.90
N VAL A 136 -16.20 4.19 10.26
CA VAL A 136 -17.12 3.15 10.72
C VAL A 136 -17.83 3.57 12.01
N ASP A 137 -17.11 4.17 12.97
CA ASP A 137 -17.72 4.72 14.19
C ASP A 137 -18.69 5.86 13.89
N SER A 138 -18.33 6.77 13.00
CA SER A 138 -19.21 7.88 12.63
C SER A 138 -20.50 7.40 11.97
N ILE A 139 -20.43 6.34 11.16
CA ILE A 139 -21.60 5.68 10.59
C ILE A 139 -22.42 5.03 11.71
N LYS A 140 -21.80 4.25 12.59
CA LYS A 140 -22.46 3.60 13.73
C LYS A 140 -23.23 4.62 14.59
N ASP A 141 -22.60 5.75 14.90
CA ASP A 141 -23.22 6.83 15.68
C ASP A 141 -24.39 7.51 14.97
N ALA A 142 -24.32 7.70 13.65
CA ALA A 142 -25.40 8.34 12.88
C ALA A 142 -26.68 7.49 12.79
N PHE A 143 -26.58 6.18 13.03
CA PHE A 143 -27.69 5.22 12.97
C PHE A 143 -28.11 4.69 14.36
N ASN A 144 -27.50 5.19 15.43
CA ASN A 144 -27.89 4.92 16.82
C ASN A 144 -28.98 5.88 17.32
#